data_AF-A0A2N1FAD6-F1
#
_entry.id   AF-A0A2N1FAD6-F1
#
_cell.length_a   1.000
_cell.length_b   1.000
_cell.length_c   1.000
_cell.angle_alpha   90.00
_cell.angle_beta   90.00
_cell.angle_gamma   90.00
#
_symmetry.space_group_name_H-M   'P 1'
#
loop_
_entity.id
_entity.type
_entity.pdbx_description
1 polymer ?
#
loop_
_entity_poly.entity_id
_entity_poly.type
_entity_poly.pdbx_seq_one_letter_code
_entity_poly.pdbx_strand_id
1 'polypeptide(L)' 'MEYQIQYPPLMGTKKELSNHYWKLSSRFFKETINRIISESRNIDLQIAKHKKTITPKEFRLFVEEIDGI' A
#
# COMPACT_ATOMS: atom_id res chain seq x y z
N MET A 1 6.40 -23.51 13.34
CA MET A 1 5.84 -22.26 13.90
C MET A 1 5.33 -21.45 12.74
N GLU A 2 4.02 -21.44 12.52
CA GLU A 2 3.42 -20.54 11.56
C GLU A 2 3.59 -19.12 12.11
N TYR A 3 4.41 -18.30 11.46
CA TYR A 3 4.46 -16.88 11.75
C TYR A 3 3.08 -16.32 11.39
N GLN A 4 2.21 -16.17 12.38
CA GLN A 4 1.00 -15.37 12.22
C GLN A 4 1.46 -13.93 12.02
N ILE A 5 1.54 -13.52 10.76
CA ILE A 5 1.79 -12.14 10.39
C ILE A 5 0.65 -11.33 11.01
N GLN A 6 0.93 -10.64 12.12
CA GLN A 6 -0.01 -9.67 12.68
C GLN A 6 -0.04 -8.48 11.71
N TYR A 7 -0.93 -8.56 10.73
CA TYR A 7 -1.16 -7.44 9.82
C TYR A 7 -1.63 -6.22 10.64
N PRO A 8 -1.10 -5.03 10.36
CA PRO A 8 -1.62 -3.82 10.97
C PRO A 8 -3.11 -3.64 10.67
N PRO A 9 -3.85 -2.89 11.50
CA PRO A 9 -5.26 -2.61 11.24
C PRO A 9 -5.44 -2.08 9.83
N LEU A 10 -6.48 -2.55 9.14
CA LEU A 10 -6.73 -2.23 7.75
C LEU A 10 -6.84 -0.71 7.55
N MET A 11 -6.00 -0.17 6.66
CA MET A 11 -6.01 1.26 6.34
C MET A 11 -6.73 1.48 5.01
N GLY A 12 -7.85 2.21 5.05
CA GLY A 12 -8.70 2.44 3.89
C GLY A 12 -8.21 3.55 2.96
N THR A 13 -7.20 4.32 3.39
CA THR A 13 -6.68 5.46 2.62
C THR A 13 -5.15 5.51 2.57
N LYS A 14 -4.62 6.11 1.49
CA LYS A 14 -3.19 6.41 1.36
C LYS A 14 -2.65 7.27 2.49
N LYS A 15 -3.49 8.14 3.07
CA LYS A 15 -3.10 9.02 4.17
C LYS A 15 -2.85 8.22 5.44
N GLU A 16 -3.78 7.33 5.80
CA GLU A 16 -3.62 6.45 6.96
C GLU A 16 -2.41 5.54 6.80
N LEU A 17 -2.25 4.94 5.62
CA LEU A 17 -1.12 4.08 5.31
C LEU A 17 0.22 4.83 5.38
N SER A 18 0.30 6.03 4.80
CA SER A 18 1.50 6.87 4.85
C SER A 18 1.85 7.32 6.27
N ASN A 19 0.85 7.56 7.13
CA ASN A 19 1.06 7.94 8.52
C ASN A 19 1.59 6.75 9.34
N HIS A 20 1.09 5.55 9.09
CA HIS A 20 1.58 4.35 9.76
C HIS A 20 3.03 4.06 9.37
N TYR A 21 3.31 4.11 8.07
CA TYR A 21 4.65 3.91 7.51
C TYR A 21 5.45 5.21 7.39
N TRP A 22 5.33 6.12 8.35
CA TRP A 22 5.98 7.45 8.31
C TRP A 22 7.51 7.39 8.20
N LYS A 23 8.12 6.29 8.62
CA LYS A 23 9.56 6.04 8.49
C LYS A 23 10.01 5.69 7.06
N LEU A 24 9.09 5.30 6.18
CA LEU A 24 9.41 5.02 4.79
C LEU A 24 9.67 6.31 4.01
N SER A 25 10.55 6.23 3.03
CA SER A 25 10.73 7.30 2.06
C SER A 25 9.39 7.62 1.40
N SER A 26 9.01 8.90 1.41
CA SER A 26 7.80 9.39 0.74
C SER A 26 7.76 9.06 -0.75
N ARG A 27 8.93 8.98 -1.40
CA ARG A 27 9.04 8.61 -2.81
C ARG A 27 8.71 7.13 -2.99
N PHE A 28 9.37 6.27 -2.23
CA PHE A 28 9.17 4.83 -2.27
C PHE A 28 7.72 4.45 -1.96
N PHE A 29 7.16 5.00 -0.86
CA PHE A 29 5.77 4.80 -0.49
C PHE A 29 4.81 5.10 -1.65
N LYS A 30 4.97 6.28 -2.27
CA LYS A 30 4.12 6.72 -3.38
C LYS A 30 4.29 5.83 -4.61
N GLU A 31 5.52 5.49 -4.99
CA GLU A 31 5.79 4.64 -6.15
C GLU A 31 5.14 3.26 -5.96
N THR A 32 5.35 2.63 -4.81
CA THR A 32 4.81 1.31 -4.47
C THR A 32 3.28 1.30 -4.42
N ILE A 33 2.64 2.17 -3.63
CA ILE A 33 1.18 2.13 -3.49
C ILE A 33 0.46 2.51 -4.78
N ASN A 34 1.02 3.43 -5.58
CA ASN A 34 0.43 3.81 -6.86
C ASN A 34 0.56 2.68 -7.88
N ARG A 35 1.69 1.97 -7.89
CA ARG A 35 1.89 0.78 -8.73
C ARG A 35 0.91 -0.32 -8.36
N ILE A 36 0.78 -0.65 -7.08
CA ILE A 36 -0.16 -1.67 -6.58
C ILE A 36 -1.61 -1.34 -6.96
N ILE A 37 -2.04 -0.08 -6.83
CA ILE A 37 -3.38 0.34 -7.23
C ILE A 37 -3.57 0.24 -8.75
N SER A 38 -2.54 0.64 -9.52
CA SER A 38 -2.55 0.56 -10.98
C SER A 38 -2.72 -0.88 -11.45
N GLU A 39 -1.91 -1.80 -10.91
CA GLU A 39 -1.95 -3.23 -11.22
C GLU A 39 -3.25 -3.88 -10.73
N SER A 40 -3.67 -3.61 -9.48
CA SER A 40 -4.84 -4.27 -8.89
C SER A 40 -6.16 -3.83 -9.51
N ARG A 41 -6.26 -2.59 -10.03
CA ARG A 41 -7.48 -2.07 -10.66
C ARG A 41 -7.41 -2.06 -12.18
N ASN A 42 -6.28 -2.47 -12.76
CA ASN A 42 -6.00 -2.41 -14.20
C ASN A 42 -6.26 -1.00 -14.77
N ILE A 43 -5.70 0.03 -14.12
CA ILE A 43 -5.80 1.43 -14.53
C ILE A 43 -4.41 2.03 -14.75
N ASP A 44 -4.32 3.08 -15.55
CA ASP A 44 -3.08 3.81 -15.73
C ASP A 44 -2.51 4.35 -14.42
N LEU A 45 -1.18 4.33 -14.33
CA LEU A 45 -0.45 4.83 -13.17
C LEU A 45 -0.78 6.30 -12.87
N GLN A 46 -1.03 7.12 -13.90
CA GLN A 46 -1.43 8.51 -13.73
C GLN A 46 -2.79 8.62 -13.03
N ILE A 47 -3.75 7.75 -13.38
CA ILE A 47 -5.06 7.70 -12.72
C ILE A 47 -4.91 7.17 -11.29
N ALA A 48 -4.07 6.15 -11.08
CA ALA A 48 -3.81 5.54 -9.78
C ALA A 48 -3.25 6.53 -8.76
N LYS A 49 -2.39 7.48 -9.18
CA LYS A 49 -1.83 8.55 -8.33
C LYS A 49 -2.93 9.36 -7.63
N HIS A 50 -4.03 9.63 -8.33
CA HIS A 50 -5.13 10.45 -7.81
C HIS A 50 -6.13 9.67 -6.93
N LYS A 51 -6.06 8.33 -6.90
CA LYS A 51 -6.92 7.53 -6.02
C LYS A 51 -6.47 7.69 -4.58
N LYS A 52 -7.38 8.10 -3.69
CA LYS A 52 -7.11 8.28 -2.26
C LYS A 52 -7.37 7.02 -1.44
N THR A 53 -8.31 6.20 -1.90
CA THR A 53 -8.75 4.98 -1.21
C THR A 53 -7.92 3.78 -1.62
N ILE A 54 -7.73 2.88 -0.68
CA ILE A 54 -7.02 1.61 -0.81
C ILE A 54 -8.02 0.51 -0.44
N THR A 55 -8.06 -0.54 -1.24
CA THR A 55 -8.85 -1.74 -0.98
C THR A 55 -8.08 -2.69 -0.05
N PRO A 56 -8.77 -3.60 0.65
CA PRO A 56 -8.08 -4.56 1.51
C PRO A 56 -7.01 -5.40 0.80
N LYS A 57 -7.23 -5.72 -0.47
CA LYS A 57 -6.26 -6.43 -1.31
C LYS A 57 -5.00 -5.60 -1.54
N GLU A 58 -5.17 -4.34 -1.95
CA GLU A 58 -4.04 -3.42 -2.19
C GLU A 58 -3.24 -3.13 -0.91
N PHE A 59 -3.93 -3.04 0.23
CA PHE A 59 -3.28 -2.92 1.53
C PHE A 59 -2.38 -4.13 1.82
N ARG A 60 -2.89 -5.36 1.68
CA ARG A 60 -2.09 -6.58 1.91
C ARG A 60 -0.87 -6.64 1.01
N LEU A 61 -1.05 -6.38 -0.29
CA LEU A 61 0.06 -6.35 -1.26
C LEU A 61 1.12 -5.32 -0.88
N PHE A 62 0.69 -4.15 -0.38
CA PHE A 62 1.64 -3.14 0.09
C PHE A 62 2.42 -3.64 1.30
N VAL A 63 1.75 -4.20 2.31
CA VAL A 63 2.40 -4.73 3.52
C VAL A 63 3.39 -5.85 3.15
N GLU A 64 3.01 -6.79 2.28
CA GLU A 64 3.88 -7.86 1.81
C GLU A 64 5.14 -7.34 1.12
N GLU A 65 5.03 -6.24 0.36
CA GLU A 65 6.17 -5.62 -0.31
C GLU A 65 7.09 -4.87 0.67
N ILE A 66 6.57 -4.36 1.79
CA ILE A 66 7.39 -3.74 2.84
C ILE A 66 8.07 -4.80 3.71
N ASP A 67 7.34 -5.82 4.14
CA ASP A 67 7.87 -6.87 5.03
C ASP A 67 8.83 -7.82 4.31
N GLY A 68 8.77 -7.88 2.97
CA GLY A 68 9.70 -8.64 2.12
C GLY A 68 11.04 -7.94 1.85
N ILE A 69 11.26 -6.72 2.33
CA ILE A 69 12.49 -5.91 2.19
C ILE A 69 13.20 -5.82 3.55
#